data_AF-A0A961TAU3-F1
#
_entry.id   AF-A0A961TAU3-F1
#
_cell.length_a   1.000
_cell.length_b   1.000
_cell.length_c   1.000
_cell.angle_alpha   90.00
_cell.angle_beta   90.00
_cell.angle_gamma   90.00
#
_symmetry.space_group_name_H-M   'P 1'
#
loop_
_entity.id
_entity.type
_entity.pdbx_description
1 polymer ?
#
loop_
_entity_poly.entity_id
_entity_poly.type
_entity_poly.pdbx_seq_one_letter_code
_entity_poly.pdbx_strand_id
1 'polypeptide(L)'
;LEFGYIFTEDTHNIFVKALMDYGWIGFVSLVTLFVWTLVAGFKLLFRQRPWLPYYQIAYVVFVGHMLIGNVIDIDHWRHFYLMMGIV
;
A
#
# COMPACT_ATOMS: atom_id res chain seq x y z
N LEU A 1 -1.92 -22.70 -8.95
CA LEU A 1 -3.02 -23.16 -8.07
C LEU A 1 -2.61 -24.32 -7.14
N GLU A 2 -1.43 -24.94 -7.29
CA GLU A 2 -1.01 -26.07 -6.44
C GLU A 2 -0.74 -25.71 -4.97
N PHE A 3 -0.23 -24.50 -4.69
CA PHE A 3 0.13 -24.07 -3.32
C PHE A 3 -1.08 -23.81 -2.41
N GLY A 4 -2.20 -23.32 -2.95
CA GLY A 4 -3.42 -23.04 -2.17
C GLY A 4 -4.11 -24.30 -1.62
N TYR A 5 -3.94 -25.45 -2.28
CA TYR A 5 -4.47 -26.73 -1.81
C TYR A 5 -3.64 -27.39 -0.70
N ILE A 6 -2.33 -27.09 -0.64
CA ILE A 6 -1.40 -27.69 0.34
C ILE A 6 -1.32 -26.85 1.61
N PHE A 7 -1.35 -25.52 1.49
CA PHE A 7 -1.16 -24.61 2.61
C PHE A 7 -2.45 -23.95 3.12
N THR A 8 -3.61 -24.20 2.50
CA THR A 8 -4.94 -23.66 2.86
C THR A 8 -5.09 -22.13 2.84
N GLU A 9 -3.98 -21.39 2.89
CA GLU A 9 -3.92 -19.94 2.83
C GLU A 9 -3.54 -19.53 1.40
N ASP A 10 -4.51 -19.02 0.62
CA ASP A 10 -4.16 -18.11 -0.48
C ASP A 10 -3.48 -16.89 0.16
N THR A 11 -2.52 -16.25 -0.52
CA THR A 11 -1.75 -15.15 0.06
C THR A 11 -2.60 -13.88 0.10
N HIS A 12 -3.60 -13.89 0.97
CA HIS A 12 -4.58 -12.83 1.06
C HIS A 12 -3.99 -11.54 1.60
N ASN A 13 -2.81 -11.53 2.24
CA ASN A 13 -2.14 -10.28 2.60
C ASN A 13 -1.06 -9.89 1.59
N ILE A 14 -0.92 -8.58 1.37
CA ILE A 14 -0.03 -8.03 0.35
C ILE A 14 1.45 -8.37 0.58
N PHE A 15 1.88 -8.53 1.83
CA PHE A 15 3.28 -8.72 2.18
C PHE A 15 3.78 -10.11 1.81
N VAL A 16 3.02 -11.16 2.18
CA VAL A 16 3.35 -12.53 1.82
C VAL A 16 3.19 -12.73 0.32
N LYS A 17 2.14 -12.16 -0.29
CA LYS A 17 1.94 -12.17 -1.74
C LYS A 17 3.12 -11.56 -2.48
N ALA A 18 3.57 -10.37 -2.07
CA ALA A 18 4.68 -9.69 -2.73
C ALA A 18 6.00 -10.47 -2.63
N LEU A 19 6.23 -11.16 -1.51
CA LEU A 19 7.43 -11.98 -1.35
C LEU A 19 7.38 -13.26 -2.20
N MET A 20 6.22 -13.91 -2.30
CA MET A 20 6.06 -15.16 -3.06
C MET A 20 5.97 -14.93 -4.57
N ASP A 21 5.25 -13.89 -5.02
CA ASP A 21 5.00 -13.64 -6.44
C ASP A 21 6.10 -12.82 -7.11
N TYR A 22 6.65 -11.83 -6.39
CA TYR A 22 7.63 -10.87 -6.94
C TYR A 22 9.04 -11.04 -6.36
N GLY A 23 9.22 -11.99 -5.44
CA GLY A 23 10.50 -12.26 -4.78
C GLY A 23 10.98 -11.10 -3.90
N TRP A 24 12.25 -11.18 -3.50
CA TRP A 24 12.86 -10.22 -2.58
C TRP A 24 12.89 -8.79 -3.10
N ILE A 25 13.18 -8.58 -4.40
CA ILE A 25 13.25 -7.23 -4.98
C ILE A 25 11.86 -6.60 -5.01
N GLY A 26 10.83 -7.35 -5.41
CA GLY A 26 9.46 -6.86 -5.41
C GLY A 26 8.96 -6.51 -4.01
N PHE A 27 9.22 -7.40 -3.05
CA PHE A 27 8.88 -7.16 -1.64
C PHE A 27 9.56 -5.91 -1.07
N VAL A 28 10.88 -5.79 -1.22
CA VAL A 28 11.64 -4.63 -0.71
C VAL A 28 11.15 -3.34 -1.39
N SER A 29 10.88 -3.38 -2.69
CA SER A 29 10.36 -2.23 -3.43
C SER A 29 9.01 -1.78 -2.91
N LEU A 30 8.08 -2.71 -2.68
CA LEU A 30 6.75 -2.43 -2.13
C LEU A 30 6.84 -1.80 -0.74
N VAL A 31 7.58 -2.44 0.18
CA VAL A 31 7.74 -1.94 1.55
C VAL A 31 8.41 -0.57 1.56
N THR A 32 9.43 -0.37 0.72
CA THR A 32 10.11 0.92 0.60
C THR A 32 9.14 2.00 0.11
N LEU A 33 8.33 1.72 -0.91
CA LEU A 33 7.32 2.68 -1.40
C LEU A 33 6.29 3.01 -0.32
N PHE A 34 5.80 2.01 0.43
CA PHE A 34 4.82 2.21 1.48
C PHE A 34 5.35 3.15 2.57
N VAL A 35 6.54 2.84 3.09
CA VAL A 35 7.17 3.62 4.17
C VAL A 35 7.57 5.01 3.67
N TRP A 36 8.15 5.10 2.47
CA TRP A 36 8.58 6.36 1.89
C TRP A 36 7.42 7.32 1.70
N THR A 37 6.34 6.87 1.07
CA THR A 37 5.15 7.70 0.81
C THR A 37 4.48 8.12 2.13
N LEU A 38 4.41 7.22 3.12
CA LEU A 38 3.86 7.55 4.44
C LEU A 38 4.66 8.66 5.15
N VAL A 39 5.99 8.52 5.19
CA VAL A 39 6.89 9.44 5.92
C VAL A 39 7.06 10.76 5.18
N ALA A 40 7.25 10.72 3.86
CA ALA A 40 7.41 11.91 3.04
C ALA A 40 6.12 12.76 3.02
N GLY A 41 4.96 12.10 2.87
CA GLY A 41 3.66 12.77 2.82
C GLY A 41 3.21 13.36 4.16
N PHE A 42 3.68 12.82 5.30
CA PHE A 42 3.27 13.31 6.62
C PHE A 42 3.55 14.81 6.82
N LYS A 43 4.67 15.31 6.28
CA LYS A 43 5.03 16.75 6.38
C LYS A 43 4.04 17.64 5.63
N LEU A 44 3.39 17.14 4.59
CA LEU A 44 2.46 17.90 3.76
C LEU A 44 1.09 18.08 4.43
N LEU A 45 0.72 17.22 5.39
CA LEU A 45 -0.55 17.31 6.15
C LEU A 45 -0.75 18.63 6.91
N PHE A 46 0.33 19.32 7.23
CA PHE A 46 0.32 20.56 8.01
C PHE A 46 0.64 21.79 7.17
N ARG A 47 0.84 21.63 5.86
CA ARG A 47 1.22 22.73 4.97
C ARG A 47 -0.03 23.39 4.38
N GLN A 48 -0.34 24.60 4.84
CA GLN A 48 -1.51 25.35 4.37
C GLN A 48 -1.48 25.62 2.86
N ARG A 49 -2.49 25.10 2.17
CA ARG A 49 -2.75 25.24 0.72
C ARG A 49 -4.26 25.19 0.50
N PRO A 50 -4.81 25.79 -0.58
CA PRO A 50 -6.25 25.76 -0.83
C PRO A 50 -6.83 24.34 -1.00
N TRP A 51 -6.00 23.35 -1.36
CA TRP A 51 -6.40 21.94 -1.50
C TRP A 51 -6.06 21.05 -0.29
N LEU A 52 -5.62 21.63 0.84
CA LEU A 52 -5.19 20.87 2.02
C LEU A 52 -6.22 19.82 2.49
N PRO A 53 -7.55 20.11 2.55
CA PRO A 53 -8.53 19.13 2.99
C PRO A 53 -8.57 17.87 2.10
N TYR A 54 -8.41 18.05 0.79
CA TYR A 54 -8.39 16.92 -0.16
C TYR A 54 -7.15 16.05 0.03
N TYR A 55 -6.00 16.69 0.30
CA TYR A 55 -4.76 15.97 0.60
C TYR A 55 -4.89 15.17 1.90
N GLN A 56 -5.48 15.74 2.95
CA GLN A 56 -5.69 15.05 4.22
C GLN A 56 -6.58 13.81 4.06
N ILE A 57 -7.66 13.93 3.27
CA ILE A 57 -8.53 12.79 2.94
C ILE A 57 -7.71 11.73 2.19
N ALA A 58 -6.95 12.13 1.17
CA ALA A 58 -6.14 11.20 0.39
C ALA A 58 -5.12 10.45 1.26
N TYR A 59 -4.46 11.16 2.17
CA TYR A 59 -3.50 10.60 3.11
C TYR A 59 -4.16 9.57 4.05
N VAL A 60 -5.29 9.92 4.67
CA VAL A 60 -6.02 9.00 5.57
C VAL A 60 -6.49 7.75 4.83
N VAL A 61 -7.00 7.92 3.61
CA VAL A 61 -7.41 6.80 2.76
C VAL A 61 -6.21 5.92 2.42
N PHE A 62 -5.05 6.49 2.06
CA PHE A 62 -3.83 5.72 1.80
C PHE A 62 -3.39 4.91 3.03
N VAL A 63 -3.38 5.51 4.22
CA VAL A 63 -3.09 4.81 5.48
C VAL A 63 -4.07 3.67 5.74
N GLY A 64 -5.37 3.91 5.53
CA GLY A 64 -6.40 2.88 5.65
C GLY A 64 -6.16 1.70 4.69
N HIS A 65 -5.76 1.97 3.46
CA HIS A 65 -5.40 0.94 2.49
C HIS A 65 -4.16 0.14 2.93
N MET A 66 -3.14 0.79 3.48
CA MET A 66 -1.97 0.08 4.04
C MET A 66 -2.37 -0.87 5.18
N LEU A 67 -3.29 -0.44 6.05
CA LEU A 67 -3.80 -1.28 7.13
C LEU A 67 -4.56 -2.49 6.58
N ILE A 68 -5.46 -2.27 5.61
CA ILE A 68 -6.20 -3.35 4.92
C ILE A 68 -5.25 -4.29 4.17
N GLY A 69 -4.11 -3.80 3.68
CA GLY A 69 -3.06 -4.59 3.04
C GLY A 69 -2.52 -5.74 3.90
N ASN A 70 -2.67 -5.67 5.24
CA ASN A 70 -2.34 -6.78 6.14
C ASN A 70 -3.30 -7.97 6.03
N VAL A 71 -4.45 -7.79 5.39
CA VAL A 71 -5.54 -8.78 5.31
C VAL A 71 -5.90 -9.11 3.86
N ILE A 72 -5.83 -8.13 2.95
CA ILE A 72 -6.26 -8.23 1.55
C ILE A 72 -5.12 -7.77 0.61
N ASP A 73 -5.00 -8.39 -0.56
CA ASP A 73 -4.10 -7.96 -1.61
C ASP A 73 -4.62 -6.68 -2.29
N ILE A 74 -3.79 -5.65 -2.30
CA ILE A 74 -4.14 -4.32 -2.82
C ILE A 74 -3.36 -3.94 -4.08
N ASP A 75 -2.47 -4.81 -4.58
CA ASP A 75 -1.60 -4.52 -5.72
C ASP A 75 -2.35 -4.50 -7.06
N HIS A 76 -3.54 -5.08 -7.11
CA HIS A 76 -4.40 -5.02 -8.29
C HIS A 76 -5.24 -3.73 -8.34
N TRP A 77 -5.25 -2.94 -7.27
CA TRP A 77 -6.12 -1.78 -7.14
C TRP A 77 -5.47 -0.58 -7.83
N ARG A 78 -5.96 -0.24 -9.03
CA ARG A 78 -5.44 0.89 -9.80
C ARG A 78 -5.47 2.20 -9.00
N HIS A 79 -6.50 2.40 -8.19
CA HIS A 79 -6.61 3.61 -7.37
C HIS A 79 -5.55 3.65 -6.26
N PHE A 80 -5.03 2.52 -5.77
CA PHE A 80 -3.98 2.51 -4.76
C PHE A 80 -2.70 3.20 -5.26
N TYR A 81 -2.30 2.92 -6.49
CA TYR A 81 -1.16 3.61 -7.14
C TYR A 81 -1.43 5.10 -7.37
N LEU A 82 -2.68 5.47 -7.68
CA LEU A 82 -3.09 6.87 -7.77
C LEU A 82 -2.95 7.56 -6.40
N MET A 83 -3.37 6.93 -5.31
CA MET A 83 -3.20 7.50 -3.96
C MET A 83 -1.72 7.69 -3.62
N MET A 84 -0.85 6.73 -3.95
CA MET A 84 0.60 6.86 -3.77
C MET A 84 1.21 8.03 -4.57
N GLY A 85 0.66 8.35 -5.74
CA GLY A 85 1.12 9.50 -6.53
C GLY A 85 0.62 10.85 -6.01
N ILE A 86 -0.50 10.87 -5.28
CA ILE A 86 -1.05 12.09 -4.65
C ILE A 86 -0.34 12.42 -3.34
N VAL A 87 -0.06 11.40 -2.53
CA VAL A 87 0.49 11.53 -1.17
C VAL A 87 1.97 11.85 -1.19
#